data_AF-A0A433BIJ0-F1
#
_entry.id   AF-A0A433BIJ0-F1
#
_cell.length_a   1.000
_cell.length_b   1.000
_cell.length_c   1.000
_cell.angle_alpha   90.00
_cell.angle_beta   90.00
_cell.angle_gamma   90.00
#
_symmetry.space_group_name_H-M   'P 1'
#
loop_
_entity.id
_entity.type
_entity.pdbx_description
1 polymer ?
#
loop_
_entity_poly.entity_id
_entity_poly.type
_entity_poly.pdbx_seq_one_letter_code
_entity_poly.pdbx_strand_id
1 'polypeptide(L)'
;MPSYFRAWKKFLSTVVTSDRILGDDIREDLDLDYLDLPWSAEFVAPGYVLGPFTRGYRTLSRVDGSPVAAARDETLSLVKLVPLSHFMSRDLETLKRAFISPTGAPLLAADGRYRPL
;
A
#
# COMPACT_ATOMS: atom_id res chain seq x y z
N MET A 1 -14.66 9.73 22.82
CA MET A 1 -13.71 9.32 21.77
C MET A 1 -14.48 9.08 20.48
N PRO A 2 -14.44 9.99 19.48
CA PRO A 2 -15.47 10.04 18.46
C PRO A 2 -15.18 9.08 17.30
N SER A 3 -16.12 8.16 17.07
CA SER A 3 -16.57 7.48 15.83
C SER A 3 -15.61 7.17 14.66
N TYR A 4 -14.68 8.08 14.30
CA TYR A 4 -13.76 7.97 13.16
C TYR A 4 -12.83 6.75 13.22
N PHE A 5 -12.39 6.37 14.42
CA PHE A 5 -11.43 5.28 14.62
C PHE A 5 -11.99 3.90 14.18
N ARG A 6 -13.31 3.68 14.29
CA ARG A 6 -13.95 2.41 13.91
C ARG A 6 -14.12 2.28 12.39
N ALA A 7 -14.47 3.37 11.71
CA ALA A 7 -14.56 3.40 10.25
C ALA A 7 -13.19 3.19 9.60
N TRP A 8 -12.15 3.80 10.18
CA TRP A 8 -10.76 3.66 9.70
C TRP A 8 -10.16 2.29 9.97
N LYS A 9 -10.48 1.65 11.10
CA LYS A 9 -10.06 0.27 11.36
C LYS A 9 -10.72 -0.72 10.39
N LYS A 10 -11.96 -0.44 9.94
CA LYS A 10 -12.63 -1.22 8.89
C LYS A 10 -11.97 -1.02 7.52
N PHE A 11 -11.65 0.23 7.16
CA PHE A 11 -10.93 0.58 5.93
C PHE A 11 -9.55 -0.11 5.84
N LEU A 12 -8.74 -0.04 6.91
CA LEU A 12 -7.45 -0.74 6.99
C LEU A 12 -7.62 -2.27 7.08
N SER A 13 -8.71 -2.75 7.70
CA SER A 13 -9.01 -4.19 7.76
C SER A 13 -9.34 -4.75 6.38
N THR A 14 -10.14 -4.06 5.57
CA THR A 14 -10.48 -4.49 4.20
C THR A 14 -9.23 -4.59 3.34
N VAL A 15 -8.25 -3.70 3.51
CA VAL A 15 -6.95 -3.74 2.82
C VAL A 15 -6.11 -4.97 3.20
N VAL A 16 -6.33 -5.55 4.38
CA VAL A 16 -5.56 -6.69 4.89
C VAL A 16 -6.27 -8.03 4.67
N THR A 17 -7.60 -8.07 4.61
CA THR A 17 -8.39 -9.31 4.48
C THR A 17 -9.00 -9.57 3.10
N SER A 18 -8.90 -8.65 2.15
CA SER A 18 -9.37 -8.85 0.77
C SER A 18 -8.20 -9.18 -0.16
N ASP A 19 -8.47 -9.82 -1.29
CA ASP A 19 -7.49 -9.95 -2.39
C ASP A 19 -7.26 -8.64 -3.16
N ARG A 20 -7.95 -7.56 -2.78
CA ARG A 20 -7.89 -6.23 -3.41
C ARG A 20 -6.95 -5.28 -2.69
N ILE A 21 -6.22 -4.48 -3.45
CA ILE A 21 -5.34 -3.42 -2.96
C ILE A 21 -6.19 -2.19 -2.63
N LEU A 22 -5.70 -1.35 -1.70
CA LEU A 22 -6.33 -0.08 -1.36
C LEU A 22 -6.65 0.71 -2.63
N GLY A 23 -7.92 1.09 -2.82
CA GLY A 23 -8.37 1.97 -3.91
C GLY A 23 -8.88 1.27 -5.18
N ASP A 24 -8.77 -0.06 -5.29
CA ASP A 24 -9.28 -0.81 -6.45
C ASP A 24 -10.79 -0.60 -6.67
N ASP A 25 -11.59 -0.66 -5.59
CA ASP A 25 -13.04 -0.46 -5.68
C ASP A 25 -13.39 0.96 -6.18
N ILE A 26 -12.61 1.98 -5.80
CA ILE A 26 -12.82 3.38 -6.24
C ILE A 26 -12.56 3.50 -7.75
N ARG A 27 -11.56 2.79 -8.27
CA ARG A 27 -11.21 2.82 -9.69
C ARG A 27 -12.21 2.07 -10.53
N GLU A 28 -12.69 0.93 -10.03
CA GLU A 28 -13.80 0.17 -10.62
C GLU A 28 -15.06 1.06 -10.75
N ASP A 29 -15.44 1.76 -9.67
CA ASP A 29 -16.58 2.69 -9.69
C ASP A 29 -16.42 3.86 -10.68
N LEU A 30 -15.18 4.26 -10.99
CA LEU A 30 -14.86 5.37 -11.89
C LEU A 30 -14.51 4.90 -13.32
N ASP A 31 -14.61 3.60 -13.60
CA ASP A 31 -14.21 2.98 -14.88
C ASP A 31 -12.76 3.32 -15.27
N LEU A 32 -11.87 3.29 -14.27
CA LEU A 32 -10.43 3.50 -14.43
C LEU A 32 -9.69 2.17 -14.40
N ASP A 33 -8.71 1.99 -15.29
CA ASP A 33 -7.78 0.86 -15.26
C ASP A 33 -7.10 0.74 -13.89
N TYR A 34 -6.84 -0.46 -13.38
CA TYR A 34 -6.08 -0.63 -12.15
C TYR A 34 -4.66 -0.04 -12.27
N LEU A 35 -4.15 0.52 -11.17
CA LEU A 35 -2.78 1.02 -11.14
C LEU A 35 -1.80 -0.15 -11.08
N ASP A 36 -0.85 -0.19 -12.00
CA ASP A 36 0.30 -1.08 -11.90
C ASP A 36 1.27 -0.52 -10.86
N LEU A 37 1.23 -1.08 -9.65
CA LEU A 37 2.02 -0.64 -8.51
C LEU A 37 3.29 -1.51 -8.40
N PRO A 38 4.50 -0.94 -8.57
CA PRO A 38 5.73 -1.70 -8.44
C PRO A 38 5.82 -2.40 -7.07
N TRP A 39 6.09 -3.70 -7.05
CA TRP A 39 6.05 -4.49 -5.81
C TRP A 39 7.30 -5.31 -5.53
N SER A 40 8.34 -5.21 -6.37
CA SER A 40 9.65 -5.82 -6.09
C SER A 40 10.19 -5.32 -4.74
N ALA A 41 10.90 -6.19 -4.01
CA ALA A 41 11.47 -5.86 -2.70
C ALA A 41 12.45 -4.67 -2.76
N GLU A 42 13.04 -4.38 -3.92
CA GLU A 42 13.91 -3.22 -4.14
C GLU A 42 13.16 -1.88 -4.15
N PHE A 43 11.85 -1.90 -4.34
CA PHE A 43 11.00 -0.71 -4.37
C PHE A 43 10.37 -0.38 -3.02
N VAL A 44 10.80 -1.00 -1.92
CA VAL A 44 10.34 -0.62 -0.58
C VAL A 44 10.65 0.86 -0.32
N ALA A 45 9.66 1.59 0.22
CA ALA A 45 9.81 3.01 0.50
C ALA A 45 10.93 3.27 1.52
N PRO A 46 11.69 4.39 1.38
CA PRO A 46 12.64 4.81 2.40
C PRO A 46 12.01 4.88 3.79
N GLY A 47 12.75 4.45 4.82
CA GLY A 47 12.26 4.39 6.20
C GLY A 47 11.51 3.11 6.57
N TYR A 48 11.36 2.17 5.63
CA TYR A 48 10.77 0.85 5.85
C TYR A 48 11.73 -0.27 5.46
N VAL A 49 11.50 -1.45 6.05
CA VAL A 49 12.23 -2.68 5.76
C VAL A 49 11.27 -3.86 5.69
N LEU A 50 11.54 -4.78 4.76
CA LEU A 50 10.89 -6.09 4.71
C LEU A 50 11.71 -7.09 5.51
N GLY A 51 11.06 -7.77 6.45
CA GLY A 51 11.62 -8.93 7.10
C GLY A 51 11.72 -10.14 6.15
N PRO A 52 12.46 -11.19 6.56
CA PRO A 52 12.49 -12.44 5.81
C PRO A 52 11.09 -13.08 5.80
N PHE A 53 10.79 -13.83 4.73
CA PHE A 53 9.59 -14.67 4.73
C PHE A 53 9.85 -15.89 5.62
N THR A 54 9.21 -15.93 6.78
CA THR A 54 9.40 -17.00 7.76
C THR A 54 8.07 -17.39 8.37
N ARG A 55 7.89 -18.68 8.68
CA ARG A 55 6.65 -19.21 9.30
C ARG A 55 5.38 -18.84 8.51
N GLY A 56 5.49 -18.69 7.19
CA GLY A 56 4.37 -18.40 6.29
C GLY A 56 3.94 -16.93 6.21
N TYR A 57 4.74 -16.01 6.74
CA TYR A 57 4.48 -14.57 6.64
C TYR A 57 5.76 -13.76 6.38
N ARG A 58 5.55 -12.58 5.79
CA ARG A 58 6.53 -11.49 5.71
C ARG A 58 6.04 -10.33 6.56
N THR A 59 6.96 -9.63 7.21
CA THR A 59 6.65 -8.43 8.01
C THR A 59 7.21 -7.19 7.33
N LEU A 60 6.44 -6.12 7.29
CA LEU A 60 6.91 -4.77 7.01
C LEU A 60 7.12 -4.06 8.36
N SER A 61 8.30 -3.50 8.55
CA SER A 61 8.64 -2.70 9.74
C SER A 61 9.19 -1.35 9.31
N ARG A 62 9.16 -0.38 10.23
CA ARG A 62 9.99 0.82 10.11
C ARG A 62 11.46 0.45 10.33
N VAL A 63 12.37 1.30 9.86
CA VAL A 63 13.82 1.13 10.08
C VAL A 63 14.22 1.12 11.56
N ASP A 64 13.38 1.66 12.45
CA ASP A 64 13.56 1.60 13.90
C ASP A 64 13.14 0.24 14.53
N GLY A 65 12.68 -0.70 13.69
CA GLY A 65 12.23 -2.03 14.11
C GLY A 65 10.74 -2.12 14.44
N SER A 66 10.00 -1.00 14.49
CA SER A 66 8.57 -1.00 14.81
C SER A 66 7.76 -1.72 13.72
N PRO A 67 6.96 -2.75 14.07
CA PRO A 67 6.16 -3.47 13.09
C PRO A 67 5.01 -2.61 12.58
N VAL A 68 4.75 -2.69 11.27
CA VAL A 68 3.67 -1.95 10.60
C VAL A 68 2.57 -2.91 10.15
N ALA A 69 2.95 -3.98 9.43
CA ALA A 69 2.02 -4.96 8.91
C ALA A 69 2.72 -6.30 8.67
N ALA A 70 1.93 -7.36 8.53
CA ALA A 70 2.40 -8.66 8.08
C ALA A 70 1.42 -9.23 7.04
N ALA A 71 1.96 -9.92 6.05
CA ALA A 71 1.19 -10.57 5.00
C ALA A 71 1.66 -12.01 4.81
N ARG A 72 0.71 -12.89 4.48
CA ARG A 72 0.97 -14.29 4.13
C ARG A 72 1.32 -14.40 2.66
N ASP A 73 1.78 -15.60 2.29
CA ASP A 73 2.22 -15.96 0.94
C ASP A 73 3.48 -15.20 0.49
N GLU A 74 4.42 -15.90 -0.13
CA GLU A 74 5.73 -15.34 -0.41
C GLU A 74 5.68 -14.19 -1.42
N THR A 75 4.83 -14.31 -2.43
CA THR A 75 4.70 -13.32 -3.52
C THR A 75 3.63 -12.29 -3.19
N LEU A 76 2.44 -12.72 -2.76
CA LEU A 76 1.34 -11.79 -2.43
C LEU A 76 1.72 -10.88 -1.25
N SER A 77 2.61 -11.34 -0.35
CA SER A 77 3.14 -10.44 0.68
C SER A 77 3.90 -9.25 0.10
N LEU A 78 4.64 -9.40 -1.00
CA LEU A 78 5.33 -8.28 -1.66
C LEU A 78 4.34 -7.34 -2.33
N VAL A 79 3.38 -7.90 -3.09
CA VAL A 79 2.28 -7.17 -3.76
C VAL A 79 1.51 -6.28 -2.78
N LYS A 80 1.34 -6.72 -1.52
CA LYS A 80 0.65 -5.94 -0.49
C LYS A 80 1.57 -4.99 0.27
N LEU A 81 2.74 -5.46 0.71
CA LEU A 81 3.57 -4.73 1.67
C LEU A 81 4.41 -3.63 1.03
N VAL A 82 4.87 -3.81 -0.22
CA VAL A 82 5.67 -2.78 -0.90
C VAL A 82 4.83 -1.53 -1.19
N PRO A 83 3.63 -1.62 -1.80
CA PRO A 83 2.77 -0.45 -1.96
C PRO A 83 2.36 0.19 -0.63
N LEU A 84 2.07 -0.64 0.39
CA LEU A 84 1.72 -0.13 1.72
C LEU A 84 2.84 0.76 2.30
N SER A 85 4.11 0.43 2.11
CA SER A 85 5.23 1.26 2.59
C SER A 85 5.21 2.69 2.01
N HIS A 86 4.85 2.82 0.73
CA HIS A 86 4.68 4.13 0.07
C HIS A 86 3.43 4.85 0.57
N PHE A 87 2.32 4.13 0.76
CA PHE A 87 1.10 4.73 1.28
C PHE A 87 1.29 5.32 2.68
N MET A 88 2.01 4.60 3.55
CA MET A 88 2.31 5.04 4.91
C MET A 88 3.26 6.26 4.96
N SER A 89 3.88 6.61 3.84
CA SER A 89 4.80 7.73 3.70
C SER A 89 4.16 8.97 3.03
N ARG A 90 2.87 8.87 2.65
CA ARG A 90 2.11 9.95 2.01
C ARG A 90 0.93 10.34 2.89
N ASP A 91 0.50 11.59 2.76
CA ASP A 91 -0.75 12.03 3.35
C ASP A 91 -1.95 11.44 2.59
N LEU A 92 -3.11 11.43 3.26
CA LEU A 92 -4.33 10.86 2.70
C LEU A 92 -4.82 11.58 1.44
N GLU A 93 -4.63 12.90 1.35
CA GLU A 93 -5.09 13.67 0.20
C GLU A 93 -4.30 13.31 -1.06
N THR A 94 -2.98 13.18 -0.92
CA THR A 94 -2.08 12.66 -1.95
C THR A 94 -2.55 11.29 -2.46
N LEU A 95 -2.87 10.37 -1.56
CA LEU A 95 -3.37 9.04 -1.94
C LEU A 95 -4.71 9.12 -2.67
N LYS A 96 -5.67 9.90 -2.15
CA LYS A 96 -6.96 10.08 -2.83
C LYS A 96 -6.79 10.60 -4.26
N ARG A 97 -5.94 11.62 -4.45
CA ARG A 97 -5.63 12.18 -5.77
C ARG A 97 -5.02 11.13 -6.69
N ALA A 98 -4.09 10.31 -6.18
CA ALA A 98 -3.49 9.23 -6.94
C ALA A 98 -4.52 8.21 -7.43
N PHE A 99 -5.42 7.75 -6.56
CA PHE A 99 -6.37 6.69 -6.91
C PHE A 99 -7.48 7.14 -7.88
N ILE A 100 -7.78 8.43 -7.98
CA ILE A 100 -8.70 8.97 -9.00
C ILE A 100 -7.97 9.49 -10.25
N SER A 101 -6.64 9.48 -10.26
CA SER A 101 -5.84 9.86 -11.42
C SER A 101 -5.75 8.69 -12.39
N PRO A 102 -5.97 8.88 -13.70
CA PRO A 102 -5.77 7.82 -14.69
C PRO A 102 -4.37 7.20 -14.62
N THR A 103 -3.35 8.00 -14.30
CA THR A 103 -1.94 7.59 -14.26
C THR A 103 -1.39 7.32 -12.86
N GLY A 104 -2.21 7.43 -11.82
CA GLY A 104 -1.75 7.29 -10.43
C GLY A 104 -0.97 8.49 -9.89
N ALA A 105 -0.90 9.60 -10.61
CA ALA A 105 -0.24 10.82 -10.13
C ALA A 105 -1.01 11.45 -8.95
N PRO A 106 -0.35 11.95 -7.90
CA PRO A 106 1.09 12.20 -7.80
C PRO A 106 1.90 11.05 -7.16
N LEU A 107 1.28 9.91 -6.85
CA LEU A 107 1.99 8.76 -6.27
C LEU A 107 2.97 8.14 -7.27
N LEU A 108 2.54 7.99 -8.52
CA LEU A 108 3.35 7.44 -9.61
C LEU A 108 3.92 8.56 -10.51
N ALA A 109 5.13 8.33 -11.00
CA ALA A 109 5.72 9.06 -12.10
C ALA A 109 5.16 8.53 -13.44
N ALA A 110 5.40 9.26 -14.52
CA ALA A 110 4.92 8.90 -15.85
C ALA A 110 5.50 7.56 -16.37
N ASP A 111 6.61 7.10 -15.78
CA ASP A 111 7.26 5.83 -16.08
C ASP A 111 6.72 4.66 -15.22
N GLY A 112 5.66 4.89 -14.43
CA GLY A 112 5.04 3.89 -13.57
C GLY A 112 5.77 3.63 -12.24
N ARG A 113 6.89 4.31 -11.98
CA ARG A 113 7.61 4.18 -10.70
C ARG A 113 6.99 5.05 -9.62
N TYR A 114 7.17 4.66 -8.36
CA TYR A 114 6.85 5.55 -7.24
C TYR A 114 7.65 6.85 -7.34
N ARG A 115 6.98 7.99 -7.15
CA ARG A 115 7.68 9.26 -7.02
C ARG A 115 8.49 9.25 -5.72
N PRO A 116 9.74 9.75 -5.75
CA PRO A 116 10.52 9.98 -4.55
C PRO A 116 9.74 10.80 -3.51
N LEU A 117 9.95 10.47 -2.23
CA LEU A 117 9.30 11.13 -1.09
C LEU A 117 9.76 12.57 -0.91
#